data_AF-A0A916X108-F1
#
_entry.id   AF-A0A916X108-F1
#
_cell.length_a   1.000
_cell.length_b   1.000
_cell.length_c   1.000
_cell.angle_alpha   90.00
_cell.angle_beta   90.00
_cell.angle_gamma   90.00
#
_symmetry.space_group_name_H-M   'P 1'
#
loop_
_entity.id
_entity.type
_entity.pdbx_description
1 polymer ?
#
loop_
_entity_poly.entity_id
_entity_poly.type
_entity_poly.pdbx_seq_one_letter_code
_entity_poly.pdbx_strand_id
1 'polypeptide(L)'
;MADRDEERRGRRRRRESARLDQPREAERRWLPRPSFDKETFGVLSEAFARWMGTAQFLVLMTVFVGVWLAWNTFLPPSAQFDPRAQNYTLLTLILSLQASYAAPLILLAQNRQDDRDRVAIESDRARDERNLADTEFLTREVASLRLATRDTATRDFVRSELRSLLEEMEERGFLRHPDQPDDDGDEAARA
;
A
#
# COMPACT_ATOMS: atom_id res chain seq x y z
N MET A 1 28.09 -15.21 57.96
CA MET A 1 28.42 -16.31 57.02
C MET A 1 27.19 -17.12 56.60
N ALA A 2 25.96 -16.62 56.82
CA ALA A 2 24.70 -17.35 56.60
C ALA A 2 23.83 -16.79 55.44
N ASP A 3 24.31 -15.77 54.72
CA ASP A 3 23.50 -14.99 53.77
C ASP A 3 23.72 -15.41 52.29
N ARG A 4 24.70 -16.28 52.02
CA ARG A 4 25.02 -16.74 50.64
C ARG A 4 24.33 -18.03 50.21
N ASP A 5 23.66 -18.73 51.12
CA ASP A 5 23.05 -20.03 50.85
C ASP A 5 21.59 -19.93 50.37
N GLU A 6 20.91 -18.80 50.60
CA GLU A 6 19.53 -18.59 50.13
C GLU A 6 19.47 -18.20 48.64
N GLU A 7 20.42 -17.40 48.15
CA GLU A 7 20.50 -17.02 46.72
C GLU A 7 20.73 -18.22 45.79
N ARG A 8 21.40 -19.27 46.28
CA ARG A 8 21.62 -20.51 45.50
C ARG A 8 20.38 -21.39 45.40
N ARG A 9 19.44 -21.29 46.35
CA ARG A 9 18.18 -22.05 46.32
C ARG A 9 17.13 -21.41 45.38
N GLY A 10 17.17 -20.09 45.19
CA GLY A 10 16.26 -19.37 44.29
C GLY A 10 16.52 -19.60 42.79
N ARG A 11 17.77 -19.85 42.37
CA ARG A 11 18.11 -20.02 40.94
C ARG A 11 17.78 -21.40 40.36
N ARG A 12 17.55 -22.43 41.19
CA ARG A 12 17.23 -23.79 40.72
C ARG A 12 15.74 -24.03 40.42
N ARG A 13 14.83 -23.18 40.90
CA ARG A 13 13.38 -23.34 40.65
C ARG A 13 12.83 -22.57 39.44
N ARG A 14 13.69 -21.92 38.65
CA ARG A 14 13.26 -21.06 37.52
C ARG A 14 13.55 -21.64 36.13
N ARG A 15 13.80 -22.95 36.02
CA ARG A 15 14.06 -23.65 34.75
C ARG A 15 13.10 -24.81 34.45
N GLU A 16 12.04 -24.97 35.25
CA GLU A 16 11.13 -26.12 35.17
C GLU A 16 9.67 -25.70 34.94
N SER A 17 9.47 -24.63 34.19
CA SER A 17 8.22 -24.38 33.47
C SER A 17 8.52 -24.40 31.98
N ALA A 18 9.00 -25.57 31.54
CA ALA A 18 8.88 -26.00 30.16
C ALA A 18 7.39 -25.87 29.79
N ARG A 19 7.10 -24.89 28.94
CA ARG A 19 5.77 -24.63 28.39
C ARG A 19 5.29 -25.92 27.71
N LEU A 20 4.42 -26.67 28.39
CA LEU A 20 3.74 -27.87 27.91
C LEU A 20 2.54 -27.54 27.03
N ASP A 21 2.52 -26.34 26.44
CA ASP A 21 1.34 -25.78 25.74
C ASP A 21 1.61 -25.56 24.23
N GLN A 22 2.72 -26.09 23.73
CA GLN A 22 2.92 -26.23 22.29
C GLN A 22 2.56 -27.67 21.93
N PRO A 23 1.46 -27.91 21.20
CA PRO A 23 1.25 -29.22 20.62
C PRO A 23 2.47 -29.49 19.74
N ARG A 24 3.26 -30.49 20.12
CA ARG A 24 4.24 -31.11 19.23
C ARG A 24 3.42 -31.73 18.10
N GLU A 25 3.24 -30.96 17.04
CA GLU A 25 2.85 -31.49 15.74
C GLU A 25 4.01 -32.35 15.24
N ALA A 26 4.05 -33.58 15.73
CA ALA A 26 4.77 -34.66 15.10
C ALA A 26 4.00 -35.06 13.83
N GLU A 27 3.89 -34.13 12.87
CA GLU A 27 3.58 -34.49 11.50
C GLU A 27 4.79 -35.27 10.99
N ARG A 28 4.71 -36.60 11.09
CA ARG A 28 5.41 -37.50 10.17
C ARG A 28 4.92 -37.17 8.75
N ARG A 29 5.48 -36.13 8.16
CA ARG A 29 5.25 -35.73 6.78
C ARG A 29 6.02 -36.72 5.89
N TRP A 30 5.46 -37.90 5.72
CA TRP A 30 6.08 -39.03 5.01
C TRP A 30 6.02 -38.88 3.47
N LEU A 31 5.43 -37.79 2.98
CA LEU A 31 5.45 -37.45 1.56
C LEU A 31 6.32 -36.18 1.35
N PRO A 32 7.33 -36.23 0.45
CA PRO A 32 7.93 -35.01 -0.05
C PRO A 32 6.82 -34.21 -0.74
N ARG A 33 6.51 -33.03 -0.20
CA ARG A 33 5.70 -32.06 -0.93
C ARG A 33 6.48 -31.75 -2.21
N PRO A 34 5.98 -32.06 -3.42
CA PRO A 34 6.59 -31.49 -4.61
C PRO A 34 6.49 -29.98 -4.44
N SER A 35 7.62 -29.32 -4.19
CA SER A 35 7.71 -27.88 -4.34
C SER A 35 7.57 -27.61 -5.83
N PHE A 36 6.33 -27.59 -6.32
CA PHE A 36 6.01 -26.96 -7.57
C PHE A 36 6.51 -25.54 -7.44
N ASP A 37 7.59 -25.26 -8.15
CA ASP A 37 8.37 -24.04 -8.05
C ASP A 37 7.50 -22.89 -8.55
N LYS A 38 6.89 -22.16 -7.61
CA LYS A 38 5.86 -21.15 -7.88
C LYS A 38 6.43 -20.01 -8.74
N GLU A 39 7.73 -19.73 -8.62
CA GLU A 39 8.46 -18.80 -9.47
C GLU A 39 8.42 -19.17 -10.96
N THR A 40 8.80 -20.40 -11.33
CA THR A 40 8.87 -20.81 -12.75
C THR A 40 7.51 -20.88 -13.41
N PHE A 41 6.48 -21.38 -12.71
CA PHE A 41 5.09 -21.32 -13.18
C PHE A 41 4.57 -19.88 -13.27
N GLY A 42 5.05 -18.99 -12.41
CA GLY A 42 4.65 -17.59 -12.40
C GLY A 42 5.10 -16.83 -13.64
N VAL A 43 6.35 -17.05 -14.07
CA VAL A 43 6.93 -16.50 -15.30
C VAL A 43 6.24 -17.09 -16.54
N LEU A 44 6.02 -18.40 -16.56
CA LEU A 44 5.33 -19.06 -17.68
C LEU A 44 3.91 -18.53 -17.85
N SER A 45 3.19 -18.36 -16.73
CA SER A 45 1.83 -17.84 -16.72
C SER A 45 1.76 -16.37 -17.16
N GLU A 46 2.75 -15.55 -16.80
CA GLU A 46 2.82 -14.16 -17.27
C GLU A 46 3.08 -14.08 -18.78
N ALA A 47 3.99 -14.92 -19.30
CA ALA A 47 4.21 -15.03 -20.74
C ALA A 47 2.95 -15.51 -21.48
N PHE A 48 2.25 -16.52 -20.93
CA PHE A 48 1.01 -17.05 -21.50
C PHE A 48 -0.13 -16.03 -21.49
N ALA A 49 -0.26 -15.25 -20.41
CA ALA A 49 -1.27 -14.19 -20.30
C ALA A 49 -1.04 -13.07 -21.32
N ARG A 50 0.21 -12.62 -21.50
CA ARG A 50 0.55 -11.63 -22.54
C ARG A 50 0.29 -12.17 -23.95
N TRP A 51 0.53 -13.46 -24.16
CA TRP A 51 0.33 -14.11 -25.46
C TRP A 51 -1.17 -14.29 -25.79
N MET A 52 -2.00 -14.75 -24.84
CA MET A 52 -3.45 -14.88 -25.04
C MET A 52 -4.19 -13.54 -25.12
N GLY A 53 -3.70 -12.49 -24.45
CA GLY A 53 -4.31 -11.16 -24.50
C GLY A 53 -4.08 -10.39 -25.80
N THR A 54 -3.22 -10.89 -26.70
CA THR A 54 -2.86 -10.22 -27.95
C THR A 54 -3.66 -10.81 -29.12
N ALA A 55 -4.14 -9.96 -30.04
CA ALA A 55 -4.85 -10.39 -31.26
C ALA A 55 -4.05 -11.38 -32.15
N GLN A 56 -2.74 -11.49 -31.93
CA GLN A 56 -1.85 -12.43 -32.61
C GLN A 56 -2.23 -13.90 -32.39
N PHE A 57 -2.73 -14.27 -31.19
CA PHE A 57 -3.16 -15.65 -30.94
C PHE A 57 -4.30 -16.07 -31.86
N LEU A 58 -5.33 -15.22 -31.97
CA LEU A 58 -6.50 -15.46 -32.80
C LEU A 58 -6.12 -15.57 -34.29
N VAL A 59 -5.22 -14.70 -34.75
CA VAL A 59 -4.70 -14.74 -36.13
C VAL A 59 -3.95 -16.05 -36.39
N LEU A 60 -3.02 -16.43 -35.51
CA LEU A 60 -2.27 -17.67 -35.66
C LEU A 60 -3.19 -18.90 -35.68
N MET A 61 -4.19 -18.94 -34.80
CA MET A 61 -5.16 -20.05 -34.76
C MET A 61 -6.00 -20.12 -36.03
N THR A 62 -6.45 -18.97 -36.54
CA THR A 62 -7.24 -18.90 -37.77
C THR A 62 -6.41 -19.35 -38.97
N VAL A 63 -5.13 -18.94 -39.04
CA VAL A 63 -4.19 -19.41 -40.07
C VAL A 63 -3.97 -20.92 -39.95
N PHE A 64 -3.77 -21.46 -38.75
CA PHE A 64 -3.61 -22.90 -38.54
C PHE A 64 -4.83 -23.70 -39.03
N VAL A 65 -6.04 -23.31 -38.63
CA VAL A 65 -7.28 -23.94 -39.09
C VAL A 65 -7.46 -23.81 -40.60
N GLY A 66 -7.16 -22.63 -41.16
CA GLY A 66 -7.23 -22.38 -42.59
C GLY A 66 -6.27 -23.24 -43.40
N VAL A 67 -5.01 -23.37 -42.95
CA VAL A 67 -4.00 -24.23 -43.58
C VAL A 67 -4.39 -25.69 -43.47
N TRP A 68 -4.89 -26.14 -42.32
CA TRP A 68 -5.36 -27.52 -42.13
C TRP A 68 -6.51 -27.86 -43.10
N LEU A 69 -7.48 -26.95 -43.20
CA LEU A 69 -8.62 -27.11 -44.09
C LEU A 69 -8.15 -27.12 -45.55
N ALA A 70 -7.27 -26.21 -45.94
CA ALA A 70 -6.71 -26.13 -47.29
C ALA A 70 -5.95 -27.42 -47.64
N TRP A 71 -5.07 -27.90 -46.77
CA TRP A 71 -4.31 -29.13 -46.95
C TRP A 71 -5.25 -30.32 -47.20
N ASN A 72 -6.26 -30.49 -46.36
CA ASN A 72 -7.17 -31.64 -46.44
C ASN A 72 -8.27 -31.49 -47.52
N THR A 73 -8.50 -30.29 -48.03
CA THR A 73 -9.47 -30.04 -49.12
C THR A 73 -8.82 -30.20 -50.50
N PHE A 74 -7.63 -29.63 -50.70
CA PHE A 74 -7.01 -29.53 -52.02
C PHE A 74 -6.11 -30.72 -52.39
N LEU A 75 -5.67 -31.55 -51.43
CA LEU A 75 -4.87 -32.74 -51.74
C LEU A 75 -5.72 -33.92 -52.26
N PRO A 76 -5.11 -34.81 -53.07
CA PRO A 76 -5.74 -36.06 -53.49
C PRO A 76 -6.16 -36.92 -52.28
N PRO A 77 -7.22 -37.74 -52.39
CA PRO A 77 -7.72 -38.56 -51.28
C PRO A 77 -6.68 -39.48 -50.61
N SER A 78 -5.64 -39.87 -51.34
CA SER A 78 -4.52 -40.68 -50.82
C SER A 78 -3.55 -39.92 -49.91
N ALA A 79 -3.56 -38.59 -49.92
CA ALA A 79 -2.69 -37.74 -49.11
C ALA A 79 -3.47 -36.85 -48.12
N GLN A 80 -4.80 -37.01 -48.04
CA GLN A 80 -5.64 -36.36 -47.03
C GLN A 80 -5.41 -37.01 -45.68
N PHE A 81 -4.84 -36.25 -44.74
CA PHE A 81 -4.59 -36.72 -43.38
C PHE A 81 -5.88 -36.76 -42.55
N ASP A 82 -6.79 -35.82 -42.80
CA ASP A 82 -8.11 -35.68 -42.16
C ASP A 82 -9.17 -35.51 -43.27
N PRO A 83 -9.67 -36.62 -43.84
CA PRO A 83 -10.50 -36.60 -45.04
C PRO A 83 -11.78 -35.79 -44.85
N ARG A 84 -12.11 -34.95 -45.84
CA ARG A 84 -13.37 -34.17 -45.83
C ARG A 84 -14.62 -35.05 -45.75
N ALA A 85 -14.56 -36.30 -46.24
CA ALA A 85 -15.66 -37.25 -46.18
C ALA A 85 -16.04 -37.66 -44.73
N GLN A 86 -15.09 -37.53 -43.80
CA GLN A 86 -15.29 -37.78 -42.37
C GLN A 86 -15.47 -36.46 -41.58
N ASN A 87 -15.79 -35.36 -42.28
CA ASN A 87 -16.07 -34.05 -41.70
C ASN A 87 -14.96 -33.49 -40.78
N TYR A 88 -13.68 -33.74 -41.11
CA TYR A 88 -12.54 -33.25 -40.33
C TYR A 88 -12.57 -33.71 -38.85
N THR A 89 -12.72 -35.02 -38.65
CA THR A 89 -12.85 -35.63 -37.31
C THR A 89 -11.60 -35.36 -36.46
N LEU A 90 -10.40 -35.41 -37.05
CA LEU A 90 -9.17 -35.18 -36.29
C LEU A 90 -9.05 -33.74 -35.81
N LEU A 91 -9.35 -32.76 -36.69
CA LEU A 91 -9.39 -31.36 -36.30
C LEU A 91 -10.35 -31.12 -35.12
N THR A 92 -11.53 -31.72 -35.18
CA THR A 92 -12.56 -31.60 -34.13
C THR A 92 -12.10 -32.22 -32.81
N LEU A 93 -11.48 -33.41 -32.87
CA LEU A 93 -10.90 -34.07 -31.69
C LEU A 93 -9.79 -33.23 -31.05
N ILE A 94 -8.91 -32.64 -31.86
CA ILE A 94 -7.83 -31.79 -31.35
C ILE A 94 -8.39 -30.52 -30.70
N LEU A 95 -9.37 -29.85 -31.34
CA LEU A 95 -9.98 -28.64 -30.79
C LEU A 95 -10.75 -28.92 -29.49
N SER A 96 -11.50 -30.02 -29.42
CA SER A 96 -12.20 -30.40 -28.18
C SER A 96 -11.22 -30.74 -27.05
N LEU A 97 -10.12 -31.44 -27.34
CA LEU A 97 -9.06 -31.67 -26.38
C LEU A 97 -8.40 -30.37 -25.92
N GLN A 98 -8.13 -29.44 -26.84
CA GLN A 98 -7.54 -28.15 -26.53
C GLN A 98 -8.42 -27.35 -25.56
N ALA A 99 -9.73 -27.32 -25.78
CA ALA A 99 -10.67 -26.69 -24.86
C ALA A 99 -10.69 -27.36 -23.48
N SER A 100 -10.67 -28.71 -23.44
CA SER A 100 -10.70 -29.47 -22.19
C SER A 100 -9.45 -29.25 -21.33
N TYR A 101 -8.26 -29.14 -21.95
CA TYR A 101 -7.00 -28.87 -21.24
C TYR A 101 -6.83 -27.38 -20.91
N ALA A 102 -7.45 -26.47 -21.67
CA ALA A 102 -7.42 -25.05 -21.37
C ALA A 102 -8.12 -24.73 -20.04
N ALA A 103 -9.26 -25.37 -19.76
CA ALA A 103 -10.03 -25.13 -18.53
C ALA A 103 -9.22 -25.26 -17.23
N PRO A 104 -8.50 -26.38 -16.94
CA PRO A 104 -7.70 -26.50 -15.74
C PRO A 104 -6.51 -25.52 -15.71
N LEU A 105 -5.87 -25.25 -16.84
CA LEU A 105 -4.80 -24.23 -16.89
C LEU A 105 -5.31 -22.83 -16.58
N ILE A 106 -6.48 -22.47 -17.11
CA ILE A 106 -7.14 -21.19 -16.84
C ILE A 106 -7.48 -21.10 -15.36
N LEU A 107 -8.02 -22.16 -14.75
CA LEU A 107 -8.32 -22.20 -13.31
C LEU A 107 -7.06 -22.00 -12.46
N LEU A 108 -5.92 -22.61 -12.83
CA LEU A 108 -4.66 -22.39 -12.12
C LEU A 108 -4.15 -20.96 -12.30
N ALA A 109 -4.31 -20.37 -13.49
CA ALA A 109 -3.93 -19.00 -13.76
C ALA A 109 -4.80 -18.01 -12.96
N GLN A 110 -6.12 -18.28 -12.87
CA GLN A 110 -7.10 -17.48 -12.14
C GLN A 110 -6.85 -17.52 -10.64
N ASN A 111 -6.67 -18.69 -10.02
CA ASN A 111 -6.37 -18.79 -8.58
C ASN A 111 -5.17 -17.92 -8.17
N ARG A 112 -4.17 -17.80 -9.05
CA ARG A 112 -2.99 -16.97 -8.81
C ARG A 112 -3.23 -15.48 -9.06
N GLN A 113 -4.11 -15.13 -10.00
CA GLN A 113 -4.55 -13.74 -10.17
C GLN A 113 -5.33 -13.29 -8.93
N ASP A 114 -6.26 -14.12 -8.45
CA ASP A 114 -7.06 -13.84 -7.25
C ASP A 114 -6.17 -13.65 -6.00
N ASP A 115 -5.12 -14.46 -5.84
CA ASP A 115 -4.15 -14.30 -4.74
C ASP A 115 -3.42 -12.95 -4.80
N ARG A 116 -3.00 -12.51 -6.00
CA ARG A 116 -2.35 -11.19 -6.16
C ARG A 116 -3.33 -10.05 -5.93
N ASP A 117 -4.53 -10.17 -6.46
CA ASP A 117 -5.57 -9.16 -6.33
C ASP A 117 -5.95 -8.99 -4.85
N ARG A 118 -6.00 -10.09 -4.09
CA ARG A 118 -6.19 -10.05 -2.64
C ARG A 118 -5.09 -9.25 -1.94
N VAL A 119 -3.82 -9.52 -2.23
CA VAL A 119 -2.69 -8.79 -1.63
C VAL A 119 -2.72 -7.31 -2.01
N ALA A 120 -3.06 -7.00 -3.26
CA ALA A 120 -3.21 -5.63 -3.73
C ALA A 120 -4.31 -4.89 -2.95
N ILE A 121 -5.48 -5.51 -2.78
CA ILE A 121 -6.60 -4.94 -2.02
C ILE A 121 -6.24 -4.76 -0.55
N GLU A 122 -5.55 -5.73 0.08
CA GLU A 122 -5.10 -5.60 1.47
C GLU A 122 -4.10 -4.44 1.64
N SER A 123 -3.16 -4.28 0.70
CA SER A 123 -2.24 -3.15 0.70
C SER A 123 -2.95 -1.82 0.47
N ASP A 124 -4.00 -1.79 -0.36
CA ASP A 124 -4.77 -0.58 -0.65
C ASP A 124 -5.53 -0.12 0.59
N ARG A 125 -6.23 -1.04 1.27
CA ARG A 125 -6.88 -0.76 2.56
C ARG A 125 -5.92 -0.21 3.61
N ALA A 126 -4.73 -0.81 3.73
CA ALA A 126 -3.73 -0.32 4.68
C ALA A 126 -3.20 1.08 4.34
N ARG A 127 -3.17 1.45 3.05
CA ARG A 127 -2.82 2.81 2.61
C ARG A 127 -3.96 3.78 2.91
N ASP A 128 -5.20 3.40 2.66
CA ASP A 128 -6.37 4.23 2.95
C ASP A 128 -6.50 4.54 4.44
N GLU A 129 -6.29 3.55 5.31
CA GLU A 129 -6.27 3.76 6.77
C GLU A 129 -5.19 4.77 7.19
N ARG A 130 -4.00 4.71 6.58
CA ARG A 130 -2.91 5.68 6.83
C ARG A 130 -3.26 7.07 6.29
N ASN A 131 -3.81 7.16 5.08
CA ASN A 131 -4.23 8.42 4.48
C ASN A 131 -5.33 9.11 5.30
N LEU A 132 -6.27 8.33 5.85
CA LEU A 132 -7.29 8.82 6.77
C LEU A 132 -6.64 9.40 8.03
N ALA A 133 -5.73 8.65 8.66
CA ALA A 133 -5.03 9.09 9.87
C ALA A 133 -4.19 10.35 9.62
N ASP A 134 -3.49 10.44 8.49
CA ASP A 134 -2.72 11.62 8.08
C ASP A 134 -3.64 12.83 7.86
N THR A 135 -4.80 12.62 7.23
CA THR A 135 -5.80 13.67 7.02
C THR A 135 -6.38 14.18 8.34
N GLU A 136 -6.68 13.28 9.28
CA GLU A 136 -7.15 13.64 10.62
C GLU A 136 -6.08 14.40 11.40
N PHE A 137 -4.82 13.98 11.29
CA PHE A 137 -3.68 14.66 11.90
C PHE A 137 -3.53 16.09 11.34
N LEU A 138 -3.46 16.23 10.01
CA LEU A 138 -3.37 17.53 9.35
C LEU A 138 -4.56 18.44 9.71
N THR A 139 -5.77 17.89 9.80
CA THR A 139 -6.96 18.66 10.20
C THR A 139 -6.82 19.20 11.63
N ARG A 140 -6.29 18.39 12.55
CA ARG A 140 -6.03 18.81 13.93
C ARG A 140 -4.93 19.87 14.02
N GLU A 141 -3.84 19.69 13.27
CA GLU A 141 -2.75 20.66 13.19
C GLU A 141 -3.19 21.99 12.57
N VAL A 142 -4.04 21.97 11.54
CA VAL A 142 -4.61 23.19 10.97
C VAL A 142 -5.54 23.89 11.96
N ALA A 143 -6.34 23.13 12.73
CA ALA A 143 -7.19 23.70 13.77
C ALA A 143 -6.38 24.35 14.90
N SER A 144 -5.30 23.71 15.36
CA SER A 144 -4.41 24.27 16.39
C SER A 144 -3.67 25.51 15.89
N LEU A 145 -3.15 25.48 14.66
CA LEU A 145 -2.51 26.63 14.01
C LEU A 145 -3.46 27.83 13.87
N ARG A 146 -4.73 27.57 13.52
CA ARG A 146 -5.76 28.61 13.38
C ARG A 146 -6.08 29.28 14.72
N LEU A 147 -6.12 28.52 15.81
CA LEU A 147 -6.33 29.07 17.16
C LEU A 147 -5.15 29.96 17.58
N ALA A 148 -3.91 29.47 17.42
CA ALA A 148 -2.71 30.25 17.73
C ALA A 148 -2.62 31.57 16.93
N THR A 149 -3.04 31.54 15.66
CA THR A 149 -3.11 32.74 14.81
C THR A 149 -4.14 33.75 15.31
N ARG A 150 -5.31 33.29 15.77
CA ARG A 150 -6.37 34.15 16.33
C ARG A 150 -5.96 34.83 17.64
N ASP A 151 -5.29 34.11 18.53
CA ASP A 151 -4.84 34.67 19.81
C ASP A 151 -3.81 35.79 19.60
N THR A 152 -2.91 35.61 18.63
CA THR A 152 -1.91 36.63 18.27
C THR A 152 -2.58 37.88 17.70
N ALA A 153 -3.53 37.73 16.77
CA ALA A 153 -4.28 38.85 16.22
C ALA A 153 -5.08 39.62 17.29
N THR A 154 -5.68 38.89 18.24
CA THR A 154 -6.43 39.50 19.35
C THR A 154 -5.52 40.29 20.27
N ARG A 155 -4.33 39.76 20.59
CA ARG A 155 -3.33 40.45 21.40
C ARG A 155 -2.86 41.76 20.76
N ASP A 156 -2.56 41.73 19.47
CA ASP A 156 -2.08 42.92 18.76
C ASP A 156 -3.19 43.98 18.63
N PHE A 157 -4.44 43.57 18.39
CA PHE A 157 -5.60 44.47 18.41
C PHE A 157 -5.83 45.12 19.79
N VAL A 158 -5.85 44.33 20.87
CA VAL A 158 -5.99 44.89 22.22
C VAL A 158 -4.85 45.84 22.55
N ARG A 159 -3.62 45.52 22.11
CA ARG A 159 -2.46 46.40 22.28
C ARG A 159 -2.60 47.72 21.49
N SER A 160 -3.11 47.69 20.27
CA SER A 160 -3.32 48.91 19.47
C SER A 160 -4.43 49.79 20.07
N GLU A 161 -5.53 49.19 20.51
CA GLU A 161 -6.62 49.93 21.17
C GLU A 161 -6.16 50.56 22.49
N LEU A 162 -5.44 49.81 23.33
CA LEU A 162 -4.87 50.37 24.56
C LEU A 162 -3.92 51.54 24.28
N ARG A 163 -3.10 51.44 23.23
CA ARG A 163 -2.19 52.51 22.83
C ARG A 163 -2.95 53.73 22.32
N SER A 164 -3.96 53.53 21.47
CA SER A 164 -4.83 54.59 20.96
C SER A 164 -5.59 55.31 22.08
N LEU A 165 -6.12 54.56 23.05
CA LEU A 165 -6.83 55.15 24.20
C LEU A 165 -5.89 55.93 25.13
N LEU A 166 -4.67 55.42 25.36
CA LEU A 166 -3.65 56.15 26.13
C LEU A 166 -3.30 57.48 25.45
N GLU A 167 -3.11 57.47 24.14
CA GLU A 167 -2.81 58.64 23.32
C GLU A 167 -3.96 59.66 23.36
N GLU A 168 -5.22 59.21 23.27
CA GLU A 168 -6.41 60.08 23.41
C GLU A 168 -6.52 60.71 24.82
N MET A 169 -6.13 59.99 25.88
CA MET A 169 -6.11 60.53 27.24
C MET A 169 -4.98 61.54 27.49
N GLU A 170 -3.83 61.34 26.85
CA GLU A 170 -2.70 62.28 26.85
C GLU A 170 -3.08 63.58 26.13
N GLU A 171 -3.70 63.47 24.95
CA GLU A 171 -4.16 64.61 24.15
C GLU A 171 -5.27 65.42 24.85
N ARG A 172 -6.13 64.77 25.64
CA ARG A 172 -7.15 65.42 26.49
C ARG A 172 -6.60 66.00 27.80
N GLY A 173 -5.30 65.87 28.07
CA GLY A 173 -4.63 66.53 29.20
C GLY A 173 -4.84 65.89 30.57
N PHE A 174 -5.24 64.61 30.64
CA PHE A 174 -5.47 63.91 31.92
C PHE A 174 -4.20 63.28 32.52
N LEU A 175 -3.18 62.99 31.71
CA LEU A 175 -1.86 62.57 32.17
C LEU A 175 -0.88 63.73 31.97
N ARG A 176 -0.72 64.57 33.00
CA ARG A 176 0.36 65.56 33.02
C ARG A 176 1.68 64.81 33.02
N HIS A 177 2.44 64.90 31.92
CA HIS A 177 3.79 64.38 31.80
C HIS A 177 4.64 64.96 32.96
N PRO A 178 5.08 64.17 33.96
CA PRO A 178 6.13 64.61 34.85
C PRO A 178 7.43 64.55 34.05
N ASP A 179 8.25 65.57 34.22
CA ASP A 179 9.63 65.63 33.78
C ASP A 179 9.86 65.79 32.27
N GLN A 180 9.55 67.00 31.78
CA GLN A 180 10.52 67.69 30.94
C GLN A 180 11.54 68.30 31.92
N PRO A 181 12.80 67.84 31.97
CA PRO A 181 13.78 68.45 32.84
C PRO A 181 13.97 69.90 32.40
N ASP A 182 13.81 70.83 33.34
CA ASP A 182 14.18 72.22 33.18
C ASP A 182 15.64 72.26 32.70
N ASP A 183 15.83 72.70 31.45
CA ASP A 183 17.14 73.10 30.93
C ASP A 183 17.50 74.42 31.65
N ASP A 184 17.95 74.29 32.89
CA ASP A 184 18.73 75.30 33.61
C ASP A 184 20.09 75.42 32.92
N GLY A 185 20.07 75.98 31.71
CA GLY A 185 21.24 76.36 30.94
C GLY A 185 21.58 77.83 31.17
N ASP A 186 22.48 78.08 32.13
CA ASP A 186 23.46 79.18 32.12
C ASP A 186 22.99 80.57 31.63
N GLU A 187 22.48 81.40 32.54
CA GLU A 187 22.68 82.86 32.42
C GLU A 187 23.03 83.53 33.75
N ALA A 188 23.81 82.84 34.59
CA ALA A 188 24.56 83.45 35.70
C ALA A 188 25.95 83.88 35.23
N ALA A 189 26.05 84.64 34.13
CA ALA A 189 27.29 85.27 33.69
C ALA A 189 27.07 86.42 32.71
N ARG A 190 26.37 87.49 33.11
CA ARG A 190 26.59 88.85 32.58
C ARG A 190 25.80 89.91 33.36
N ALA A 191 26.53 91.00 33.66
CA ALA A 191 26.14 92.29 34.21
C ALA A 191 26.11 92.41 35.74
#